data_AF-A0AAW1TVS8-F1
#
_entry.id   AF-A0AAW1TVS8-F1
#
_cell.length_a   1.000
_cell.length_b   1.000
_cell.length_c   1.000
_cell.angle_alpha   90.00
_cell.angle_beta   90.00
_cell.angle_gamma   90.00
#
_symmetry.space_group_name_H-M   'P 1'
#
loop_
_entity.id
_entity.type
_entity.pdbx_description
1 polymer ?
#
loop_
_entity_poly.entity_id
_entity_poly.type
_entity_poly.pdbx_seq_one_letter_code
_entity_poly.pdbx_strand_id
1 'polypeptide(L)'
;MDISDIDFNIFRDIEYAAFSGQVEYLRRILENGGGDLNCLGNLGCTALQLACKRPNEEIIDTFLDFKPDLNVTSFENNTVLITFIEDFPPNERLFKRFLEEGADPNIPNYLGRTALHFATSYLEGVHYDEYIRLLLQYKANMQLKDITGHTPLHLAILKGHLSAVTILLQNGADINNKNLAGYTELDLAILCTLEYPQVLKRIVEHLIIQHVGRKRVIPKDLKELCESRAFTSFKDRCHSELEKIKNITVGDSTVTYYDIFFLPPNDLAKRVSNPNIVQSFSEFDRKVFPIFGEYMFPNFQAGLQRLKAIQFGHTLCRRIYPDISETCIDNINLFLTNEDLVKLERMLPKCVL
;
A
#
# COMPACT_ATOMS: atom_id res chain seq x y z
N MET A 1 15.38 -16.29 7.66
CA MET A 1 16.13 -17.30 8.44
C MET A 1 17.09 -17.95 7.47
N ASP A 2 18.40 -17.90 7.74
CA ASP A 2 19.39 -18.42 6.80
C ASP A 2 19.26 -19.96 6.72
N ILE A 3 19.14 -20.48 5.50
CA ILE A 3 18.69 -21.85 5.23
C ILE A 3 19.80 -22.87 5.59
N SER A 4 21.04 -22.40 5.76
CA SER A 4 22.22 -23.20 6.10
C SER A 4 22.21 -23.78 7.51
N ASP A 5 21.39 -23.26 8.42
CA ASP A 5 21.48 -23.55 9.85
C ASP A 5 20.31 -24.41 10.37
N ILE A 6 19.51 -24.99 9.47
CA ILE A 6 18.35 -25.81 9.83
C ILE A 6 18.81 -27.23 10.21
N ASP A 7 18.57 -27.64 11.47
CA ASP A 7 18.77 -29.01 11.93
C ASP A 7 17.77 -29.95 11.26
N PHE A 8 18.25 -30.88 10.43
CA PHE A 8 17.41 -31.80 9.66
C PHE A 8 16.60 -32.77 10.54
N ASN A 9 16.95 -32.95 11.82
CA ASN A 9 16.21 -33.82 12.75
C ASN A 9 14.84 -33.27 13.13
N ILE A 10 14.54 -32.00 12.82
CA ILE A 10 13.25 -31.39 13.12
C ILE A 10 12.18 -31.76 12.07
N PHE A 11 12.55 -32.33 10.93
CA PHE A 11 11.64 -32.58 9.83
C PHE A 11 10.98 -33.95 9.94
N ARG A 12 9.65 -34.00 9.74
CA ARG A 12 8.95 -35.25 9.41
C ARG A 12 9.34 -35.71 7.99
N ASP A 13 9.16 -36.99 7.67
CA ASP A 13 9.54 -37.55 6.36
C ASP A 13 9.01 -36.75 5.16
N ILE A 14 7.75 -36.30 5.23
CA ILE A 14 7.12 -35.52 4.17
C ILE A 14 7.73 -34.11 4.04
N GLU A 15 8.12 -33.49 5.15
CA GLU A 15 8.74 -32.17 5.19
C GLU A 15 10.19 -32.24 4.71
N TYR A 16 10.91 -33.29 5.10
CA TYR A 16 12.26 -33.55 4.62
C TYR A 16 12.27 -33.78 3.12
N ALA A 17 11.33 -34.58 2.60
CA ALA A 17 11.15 -34.80 1.18
C ALA A 17 10.87 -33.48 0.44
N ALA A 18 9.94 -32.67 0.95
CA ALA A 18 9.60 -31.34 0.44
C ALA A 18 10.81 -30.40 0.37
N PHE A 19 11.50 -30.23 1.50
CA PHE A 19 12.62 -29.30 1.63
C PHE A 19 13.84 -29.73 0.83
N SER A 20 14.09 -31.04 0.74
CA SER A 20 15.22 -31.61 0.02
C SER A 20 14.94 -31.86 -1.47
N GLY A 21 13.70 -31.66 -1.93
CA GLY A 21 13.31 -31.86 -3.33
C GLY A 21 13.27 -33.32 -3.79
N GLN A 22 13.06 -34.27 -2.87
CA GLN A 22 13.07 -35.70 -3.19
C GLN A 22 11.71 -36.18 -3.72
N VAL A 23 11.44 -35.93 -5.00
CA VAL A 23 10.16 -36.23 -5.67
C VAL A 23 9.74 -37.69 -5.51
N GLU A 24 10.63 -38.64 -5.81
CA GLU A 24 10.30 -40.07 -5.75
C GLU A 24 10.08 -40.55 -4.31
N TYR A 25 10.83 -39.98 -3.35
CA TYR A 25 10.62 -40.28 -1.94
C TYR A 25 9.26 -39.76 -1.46
N LEU A 26 8.90 -38.52 -1.85
CA LEU A 26 7.59 -37.94 -1.59
C LEU A 26 6.46 -38.80 -2.19
N ARG A 27 6.59 -39.20 -3.46
CA ARG A 27 5.60 -40.05 -4.14
C ARG A 27 5.38 -41.35 -3.38
N ARG A 28 6.45 -42.02 -2.98
CA ARG A 28 6.38 -43.26 -2.19
C ARG A 28 5.72 -43.05 -0.82
N ILE A 29 5.98 -41.92 -0.15
CA ILE A 29 5.32 -41.61 1.13
C ILE A 29 3.81 -41.47 0.91
N LEU A 30 3.39 -40.66 -0.08
CA LEU A 30 1.98 -40.36 -0.34
C LEU A 30 1.20 -41.58 -0.87
N GLU A 31 1.79 -42.39 -1.74
CA GLU A 31 1.16 -43.61 -2.28
C GLU A 31 0.91 -44.68 -1.21
N ASN A 32 1.78 -44.78 -0.21
CA ASN A 32 1.64 -45.74 0.88
C ASN A 32 0.71 -45.25 2.01
N GLY A 33 -0.04 -44.16 1.77
CA GLY A 33 -0.93 -43.54 2.77
C GLY A 33 -0.17 -42.84 3.90
N GLY A 34 1.12 -42.55 3.71
CA GLY A 34 1.95 -41.85 4.66
C GLY A 34 1.84 -40.33 4.48
N GLY A 35 1.65 -39.62 5.60
CA GLY A 35 1.80 -38.17 5.66
C GLY A 35 0.49 -37.38 5.53
N ASP A 36 0.13 -36.68 6.60
CA ASP A 36 -0.90 -35.64 6.53
C ASP A 36 -0.33 -34.44 5.77
N LEU A 37 -0.85 -34.21 4.55
CA LEU A 37 -0.46 -33.10 3.67
C LEU A 37 -0.69 -31.72 4.30
N ASN A 38 -1.62 -31.64 5.25
CA ASN A 38 -2.11 -30.40 5.82
C ASN A 38 -1.55 -30.15 7.22
N CYS A 39 -0.73 -31.06 7.75
CA CYS A 39 -0.14 -30.87 9.08
C CYS A 39 0.90 -29.75 9.05
N LEU A 40 0.93 -28.97 10.14
CA LEU A 40 1.97 -27.99 10.36
C LEU A 40 3.18 -28.69 10.99
N GLY A 41 4.33 -28.55 10.32
CA GLY A 41 5.60 -29.04 10.82
C GLY A 41 6.14 -28.19 11.97
N ASN A 42 7.33 -28.53 12.46
CA ASN A 42 8.00 -27.79 13.53
C ASN A 42 8.36 -26.35 13.14
N LEU A 43 8.47 -26.08 11.83
CA LEU A 43 8.65 -24.74 11.27
C LEU A 43 7.33 -23.98 11.09
N GLY A 44 6.20 -24.56 11.54
CA GLY A 44 4.90 -23.88 11.52
C GLY A 44 4.31 -23.71 10.13
N CYS A 45 4.69 -24.52 9.15
CA CYS A 45 4.19 -24.47 7.78
C CYS A 45 3.93 -25.89 7.27
N THR A 46 3.11 -26.01 6.22
CA THR A 46 2.85 -27.29 5.56
C THR A 46 4.06 -27.75 4.75
N ALA A 47 4.13 -29.05 4.45
CA ALA A 47 5.18 -29.58 3.58
C ALA A 47 5.18 -28.91 2.19
N LEU A 48 4.00 -28.58 1.64
CA LEU A 48 3.89 -27.84 0.38
C LEU A 48 4.45 -26.41 0.49
N GLN A 49 4.17 -25.69 1.58
CA GLN A 49 4.74 -24.36 1.81
C GLN A 49 6.27 -24.41 1.95
N LEU A 50 6.81 -25.46 2.58
CA LEU A 50 8.26 -25.70 2.63
C LEU A 50 8.85 -25.98 1.24
N ALA A 51 8.14 -26.75 0.40
CA ALA A 51 8.57 -27.00 -0.97
C ALA A 51 8.67 -25.70 -1.80
N CYS A 52 7.79 -24.72 -1.54
CA CYS A 52 7.83 -23.40 -2.20
C CYS A 52 9.10 -22.59 -1.87
N LYS A 53 9.87 -22.96 -0.85
CA LYS A 53 11.14 -22.27 -0.51
C LYS A 53 12.33 -22.74 -1.35
N ARG A 54 12.13 -23.73 -2.22
CA ARG A 54 13.16 -24.26 -3.11
C ARG A 54 12.61 -24.30 -4.54
N PRO A 55 13.40 -23.94 -5.57
CA PRO A 55 12.94 -23.90 -6.95
C PRO A 55 12.89 -25.31 -7.57
N ASN A 56 11.97 -26.15 -7.07
CA ASN A 56 11.68 -27.46 -7.64
C ASN A 56 10.20 -27.50 -8.02
N GLU A 57 9.91 -27.43 -9.32
CA GLU A 57 8.52 -27.44 -9.80
C GLU A 57 7.88 -28.83 -9.72
N GLU A 58 8.67 -29.88 -9.95
CA GLU A 58 8.19 -31.27 -10.01
C GLU A 58 7.68 -31.74 -8.64
N ILE A 59 8.32 -31.30 -7.55
CA ILE A 59 7.84 -31.63 -6.21
C ILE A 59 6.52 -30.92 -5.89
N ILE A 60 6.34 -29.68 -6.37
CA ILE A 60 5.09 -28.94 -6.21
C ILE A 60 3.98 -29.58 -7.03
N ASP A 61 4.26 -29.93 -8.29
CA ASP A 61 3.31 -30.66 -9.14
C ASP A 61 2.91 -32.00 -8.49
N THR A 62 3.87 -32.72 -7.90
CA THR A 62 3.61 -33.96 -7.16
C THR A 62 2.71 -33.71 -5.96
N PHE A 63 2.93 -32.67 -5.16
CA PHE A 63 1.99 -32.32 -4.08
C PHE A 63 0.59 -32.07 -4.62
N LEU A 64 0.45 -31.27 -5.68
CA LEU A 64 -0.84 -30.91 -6.28
C LEU A 64 -1.61 -32.11 -6.86
N ASP A 65 -0.90 -33.12 -7.36
CA ASP A 65 -1.52 -34.36 -7.83
C ASP A 65 -2.28 -35.10 -6.71
N PHE A 66 -1.86 -34.93 -5.45
CA PHE A 66 -2.53 -35.50 -4.27
C PHE A 66 -3.53 -34.54 -3.58
N LYS A 67 -3.84 -33.38 -4.18
CA LYS A 67 -4.90 -32.45 -3.74
C LYS A 67 -4.83 -32.02 -2.26
N PRO A 68 -3.71 -31.43 -1.81
CA PRO A 68 -3.60 -30.85 -0.47
C PRO A 68 -4.58 -29.68 -0.30
N ASP A 69 -4.89 -29.34 0.95
CA ASP A 69 -5.62 -28.10 1.24
C ASP A 69 -4.69 -26.90 1.09
N LEU A 70 -4.94 -26.08 0.06
CA LEU A 70 -4.14 -24.91 -0.29
C LEU A 70 -4.40 -23.70 0.62
N ASN A 71 -5.39 -23.80 1.50
CA ASN A 71 -5.84 -22.72 2.38
C ASN A 71 -5.32 -22.87 3.82
N VAL A 72 -4.56 -23.93 4.11
CA VAL A 72 -3.87 -24.08 5.40
C VAL A 72 -2.89 -22.93 5.59
N THR A 73 -2.97 -22.31 6.75
CA THR A 73 -2.15 -21.15 7.09
C THR A 73 -0.97 -21.54 7.97
N SER A 74 0.21 -20.97 7.71
CA SER A 74 1.39 -21.14 8.56
C SER A 74 1.23 -20.45 9.93
N PHE A 75 2.24 -20.48 10.80
CA PHE A 75 2.26 -19.69 12.05
C PHE A 75 2.26 -18.17 11.84
N GLU A 76 2.68 -17.71 10.66
CA GLU A 76 2.52 -16.32 10.21
C GLU A 76 1.16 -16.10 9.52
N ASN A 77 0.27 -17.08 9.59
CA ASN A 77 -0.97 -17.15 8.84
C ASN A 77 -0.79 -17.02 7.31
N ASN A 78 0.40 -17.29 6.76
CA ASN A 78 0.60 -17.25 5.31
C ASN A 78 -0.04 -18.48 4.66
N THR A 79 -0.79 -18.29 3.58
CA THR A 79 -1.25 -19.38 2.71
C THR A 79 -0.16 -19.77 1.71
N VAL A 80 -0.35 -20.87 0.97
CA VAL A 80 0.57 -21.26 -0.09
C VAL A 80 0.74 -20.17 -1.16
N LEU A 81 -0.31 -19.40 -1.47
CA LEU A 81 -0.22 -18.30 -2.44
C LEU A 81 0.72 -17.19 -1.94
N ILE A 82 0.66 -16.85 -0.65
CA ILE A 82 1.54 -15.82 -0.06
C ILE A 82 2.98 -16.32 -0.03
N THR A 83 3.21 -17.53 0.49
CA THR A 83 4.54 -18.15 0.53
C THR A 83 5.14 -18.28 -0.86
N PHE A 84 4.35 -18.64 -1.88
CA PHE A 84 4.84 -18.78 -3.24
C PHE A 84 5.26 -17.44 -3.87
N ILE A 85 4.53 -16.34 -3.59
CA ILE A 85 4.91 -15.00 -4.06
C ILE A 85 6.21 -14.53 -3.40
N GLU A 86 6.42 -14.85 -2.13
CA GLU A 86 7.55 -14.38 -1.34
C GLU A 86 8.84 -15.19 -1.57
N ASP A 87 8.72 -16.53 -1.61
CA ASP A 87 9.87 -17.43 -1.51
C ASP A 87 10.20 -18.19 -2.82
N PHE A 88 9.26 -18.26 -3.78
CA PHE A 88 9.46 -19.04 -5.01
C PHE A 88 9.79 -18.12 -6.20
N PRO A 89 10.73 -18.48 -7.09
CA PRO A 89 10.98 -17.70 -8.30
C PRO A 89 9.72 -17.55 -9.15
N PRO A 90 9.51 -16.42 -9.85
CA PRO A 90 8.26 -16.20 -10.55
C PRO A 90 7.91 -17.32 -11.54
N ASN A 91 6.75 -17.94 -11.34
CA ASN A 91 6.25 -19.08 -12.10
C ASN A 91 4.71 -19.00 -12.20
N GLU A 92 4.27 -18.42 -13.31
CA GLU A 92 2.86 -18.18 -13.64
C GLU A 92 2.07 -19.49 -13.78
N ARG A 93 2.70 -20.56 -14.27
CA ARG A 93 2.06 -21.88 -14.46
C ARG A 93 1.61 -22.47 -13.13
N LEU A 94 2.53 -22.57 -12.17
CA LEU A 94 2.24 -23.14 -10.85
C LEU A 94 1.31 -22.24 -10.04
N PHE A 95 1.53 -20.92 -10.10
CA PHE A 95 0.65 -19.97 -9.42
C PHE A 95 -0.81 -20.06 -9.93
N LYS A 96 -0.99 -20.13 -11.25
CA LYS A 96 -2.30 -20.36 -11.86
C LYS A 96 -2.89 -21.72 -11.45
N ARG A 97 -2.07 -22.78 -11.39
CA ARG A 97 -2.50 -24.10 -10.96
C ARG A 97 -3.01 -24.08 -9.50
N PHE A 98 -2.35 -23.39 -8.58
CA PHE A 98 -2.87 -23.23 -7.21
C PHE A 98 -4.27 -22.59 -7.18
N LEU A 99 -4.48 -21.54 -7.99
CA LEU A 99 -5.79 -20.88 -8.08
C LEU A 99 -6.86 -21.78 -8.71
N GLU A 100 -6.51 -22.50 -9.77
CA GLU A 100 -7.38 -23.49 -10.43
C GLU A 100 -7.78 -24.64 -9.49
N GLU A 101 -6.88 -25.01 -8.57
CA GLU A 101 -7.09 -26.06 -7.58
C GLU A 101 -7.74 -25.57 -6.27
N GLY A 102 -8.18 -24.31 -6.21
CA GLY A 102 -9.03 -23.80 -5.13
C GLY A 102 -8.32 -23.06 -4.00
N ALA A 103 -7.09 -22.57 -4.21
CA ALA A 103 -6.47 -21.63 -3.29
C ALA A 103 -7.25 -20.30 -3.25
N ASP A 104 -7.67 -19.87 -2.06
CA ASP A 104 -8.41 -18.62 -1.85
C ASP A 104 -7.44 -17.43 -1.77
N PRO A 105 -7.51 -16.47 -2.72
CA PRO A 105 -6.64 -15.30 -2.72
C PRO A 105 -6.95 -14.28 -1.63
N ASN A 106 -8.04 -14.45 -0.88
CA ASN A 106 -8.54 -13.47 0.10
C ASN A 106 -8.15 -13.77 1.55
N ILE A 107 -7.51 -14.91 1.82
CA ILE A 107 -7.07 -15.24 3.18
C ILE A 107 -5.89 -14.32 3.56
N PRO A 108 -6.03 -13.50 4.61
CA PRO A 108 -4.96 -12.61 5.05
C PRO A 108 -4.01 -13.32 6.01
N ASN A 109 -2.74 -12.91 5.99
CA ASN A 109 -1.76 -13.30 6.99
C ASN A 109 -1.91 -12.51 8.30
N TYR A 110 -0.99 -12.71 9.25
CA TYR A 110 -1.06 -12.05 10.57
C TYR A 110 -0.98 -10.52 10.52
N LEU A 111 -0.46 -9.96 9.42
CA LEU A 111 -0.41 -8.52 9.13
C LEU A 111 -1.66 -8.03 8.39
N GLY A 112 -2.69 -8.87 8.21
CA GLY A 112 -3.86 -8.53 7.43
C GLY A 112 -3.60 -8.50 5.91
N ARG A 113 -2.44 -8.97 5.45
CA ARG A 113 -2.05 -8.90 4.04
C ARG A 113 -2.47 -10.17 3.31
N THR A 114 -3.17 -9.99 2.20
CA THR A 114 -3.53 -11.06 1.27
C THR A 114 -2.49 -11.23 0.16
N ALA A 115 -2.61 -12.29 -0.65
CA ALA A 115 -1.74 -12.49 -1.82
C ALA A 115 -1.68 -11.26 -2.74
N LEU A 116 -2.77 -10.51 -2.89
CA LEU A 116 -2.81 -9.28 -3.69
C LEU A 116 -2.00 -8.13 -3.06
N HIS A 117 -1.94 -8.03 -1.73
CA HIS A 117 -1.07 -7.05 -1.06
C HIS A 117 0.41 -7.36 -1.34
N PHE A 118 0.80 -8.63 -1.27
CA PHE A 118 2.17 -9.03 -1.58
C PHE A 118 2.50 -8.75 -3.04
N ALA A 119 1.71 -9.28 -3.99
CA ALA A 119 1.96 -9.11 -5.42
C ALA A 119 2.06 -7.63 -5.86
N THR A 120 1.33 -6.73 -5.22
CA THR A 120 1.36 -5.29 -5.52
C THR A 120 2.51 -4.52 -4.85
N SER A 121 3.16 -5.12 -3.85
CA SER A 121 4.22 -4.49 -3.07
C SER A 121 5.64 -4.74 -3.58
N TYR A 122 5.81 -5.76 -4.43
CA TYR A 122 7.08 -6.05 -5.10
C TYR A 122 7.19 -5.25 -6.41
N LEU A 123 8.36 -4.69 -6.68
CA LEU A 123 8.58 -3.74 -7.78
C LEU A 123 9.20 -4.37 -9.03
N GLU A 124 9.72 -5.60 -8.94
CA GLU A 124 10.61 -6.16 -9.96
C GLU A 124 9.92 -7.17 -10.88
N GLY A 125 9.71 -6.79 -12.14
CA GLY A 125 9.51 -7.74 -13.25
C GLY A 125 8.06 -7.94 -13.70
N VAL A 126 7.93 -8.36 -14.96
CA VAL A 126 6.67 -8.60 -15.68
C VAL A 126 5.79 -9.65 -14.98
N HIS A 127 6.38 -10.48 -14.14
CA HIS A 127 5.70 -11.63 -13.54
C HIS A 127 4.71 -11.26 -12.42
N TYR A 128 4.99 -10.22 -11.63
CA TYR A 128 4.05 -9.79 -10.58
C TYR A 128 2.78 -9.18 -11.18
N ASP A 129 2.88 -8.54 -12.36
CA ASP A 129 1.71 -8.06 -13.09
C ASP A 129 0.77 -9.20 -13.45
N GLU A 130 1.32 -10.35 -13.87
CA GLU A 130 0.52 -11.54 -14.19
C GLU A 130 -0.08 -12.16 -12.93
N TYR A 131 0.65 -12.22 -11.82
CA TYR A 131 0.08 -12.63 -10.53
C TYR A 131 -1.09 -11.74 -10.12
N ILE A 132 -0.96 -10.41 -10.26
CA ILE A 132 -2.07 -9.48 -10.00
C ILE A 132 -3.26 -9.79 -10.91
N ARG A 133 -3.04 -10.00 -12.21
CA ARG A 133 -4.11 -10.34 -13.16
C ARG A 133 -4.81 -11.65 -12.80
N LEU A 134 -4.03 -12.70 -12.50
CA LEU A 134 -4.55 -14.00 -12.08
C LEU A 134 -5.34 -13.89 -10.78
N LEU A 135 -4.80 -13.22 -9.76
CA LEU A 135 -5.50 -13.00 -8.49
C LEU A 135 -6.86 -12.30 -8.72
N LEU A 136 -6.90 -11.24 -9.54
CA LEU A 136 -8.15 -10.53 -9.87
C LEU A 136 -9.12 -11.39 -10.68
N GLN A 137 -8.63 -12.19 -11.63
CA GLN A 137 -9.43 -13.17 -12.37
C GLN A 137 -10.12 -14.15 -11.42
N TYR A 138 -9.41 -14.61 -10.39
CA TYR A 138 -9.89 -15.49 -9.33
C TYR A 138 -10.50 -14.75 -8.12
N LYS A 139 -11.04 -13.55 -8.34
CA LYS A 139 -11.86 -12.80 -7.37
C LYS A 139 -11.12 -12.38 -6.09
N ALA A 140 -9.83 -12.07 -6.19
CA ALA A 140 -9.13 -11.35 -5.13
C ALA A 140 -9.79 -9.99 -4.85
N ASN A 141 -10.04 -9.70 -3.58
CA ASN A 141 -10.70 -8.49 -3.13
C ASN A 141 -9.68 -7.34 -2.98
N MET A 142 -9.82 -6.35 -3.85
CA MET A 142 -8.97 -5.15 -3.87
C MET A 142 -9.22 -4.18 -2.70
N GLN A 143 -10.25 -4.42 -1.89
CA GLN A 143 -10.69 -3.50 -0.82
C GLN A 143 -10.31 -3.99 0.58
N LEU A 144 -9.73 -5.18 0.71
CA LEU A 144 -9.21 -5.66 1.98
C LEU A 144 -8.07 -4.76 2.43
N LYS A 145 -8.03 -4.49 3.74
CA LYS A 145 -7.05 -3.61 4.36
C LYS A 145 -6.11 -4.41 5.25
N ASP A 146 -4.82 -4.13 5.17
CA ASP A 146 -3.83 -4.63 6.11
C ASP A 146 -3.98 -3.97 7.50
N ILE A 147 -3.17 -4.38 8.47
CA ILE A 147 -3.21 -3.84 9.85
C ILE A 147 -2.96 -2.33 9.94
N THR A 148 -2.41 -1.70 8.89
CA THR A 148 -2.19 -0.25 8.81
C THR A 148 -3.31 0.47 8.05
N GLY A 149 -4.32 -0.27 7.61
CA GLY A 149 -5.44 0.25 6.81
C GLY A 149 -5.13 0.38 5.33
N HIS A 150 -3.98 -0.10 4.86
CA HIS A 150 -3.63 -0.02 3.45
C HIS A 150 -4.35 -1.09 2.65
N THR A 151 -4.98 -0.68 1.54
CA THR A 151 -5.43 -1.61 0.50
C THR A 151 -4.23 -2.00 -0.39
N PRO A 152 -4.37 -3.01 -1.27
CA PRO A 152 -3.34 -3.31 -2.27
C PRO A 152 -3.00 -2.10 -3.15
N LEU A 153 -3.97 -1.23 -3.44
CA LEU A 153 -3.72 0.00 -4.19
C LEU A 153 -2.88 1.01 -3.40
N HIS A 154 -3.08 1.13 -2.09
CA HIS A 154 -2.21 1.96 -1.24
C HIS A 154 -0.76 1.47 -1.32
N LEU A 155 -0.53 0.15 -1.20
CA LEU A 155 0.81 -0.42 -1.26
C LEU A 155 1.45 -0.24 -2.64
N ALA A 156 0.70 -0.45 -3.72
CA ALA A 156 1.18 -0.22 -5.09
C ALA A 156 1.67 1.23 -5.30
N ILE A 157 0.93 2.21 -4.74
CA ILE A 157 1.29 3.63 -4.80
C ILE A 157 2.54 3.92 -3.98
N LEU A 158 2.59 3.47 -2.72
CA LEU A 158 3.73 3.68 -1.82
C LEU A 158 5.03 3.06 -2.35
N LYS A 159 4.92 2.00 -3.14
CA LYS A 159 6.06 1.35 -3.78
C LYS A 159 6.42 1.96 -5.14
N GLY A 160 5.55 2.76 -5.73
CA GLY A 160 5.79 3.28 -7.09
C GLY A 160 5.51 2.28 -8.20
N HIS A 161 4.80 1.18 -7.92
CA HIS A 161 4.53 0.10 -8.89
C HIS A 161 3.44 0.52 -9.88
N LEU A 162 3.84 1.30 -10.90
CA LEU A 162 2.92 1.90 -11.88
C LEU A 162 2.01 0.88 -12.57
N SER A 163 2.53 -0.31 -12.89
CA SER A 163 1.76 -1.35 -13.57
C SER A 163 0.67 -1.93 -12.67
N ALA A 164 1.00 -2.29 -11.42
CA ALA A 164 0.00 -2.68 -10.41
C ALA A 164 -1.07 -1.60 -10.20
N VAL A 165 -0.66 -0.33 -10.03
CA VAL A 165 -1.60 0.80 -9.94
C VAL A 165 -2.53 0.82 -11.15
N THR A 166 -1.99 0.66 -12.35
CA THR A 166 -2.77 0.64 -13.59
C THR A 166 -3.76 -0.53 -13.63
N ILE A 167 -3.32 -1.74 -13.32
CA ILE A 167 -4.16 -2.95 -13.35
C ILE A 167 -5.29 -2.85 -12.33
N LEU A 168 -4.99 -2.43 -11.09
CA LEU A 168 -5.99 -2.29 -10.03
C LEU A 168 -7.05 -1.24 -10.37
N LEU A 169 -6.63 -0.07 -10.87
CA LEU A 169 -7.56 0.99 -11.29
C LEU A 169 -8.44 0.54 -12.47
N GLN A 170 -7.89 -0.21 -13.42
CA GLN A 170 -8.65 -0.80 -14.54
C GLN A 170 -9.71 -1.80 -14.06
N ASN A 171 -9.46 -2.49 -12.96
CA ASN A 171 -10.39 -3.46 -12.36
C ASN A 171 -11.34 -2.83 -11.34
N GLY A 172 -11.34 -1.49 -11.19
CA GLY A 172 -12.30 -0.78 -10.36
C GLY A 172 -11.94 -0.72 -8.88
N ALA A 173 -10.64 -0.74 -8.54
CA ALA A 173 -10.19 -0.40 -7.19
C ALA A 173 -10.74 0.98 -6.77
N ASP A 174 -11.17 1.11 -5.51
CA ASP A 174 -11.73 2.36 -5.01
C ASP A 174 -10.58 3.27 -4.55
N ILE A 175 -10.58 4.48 -5.08
CA ILE A 175 -9.55 5.53 -4.90
C ILE A 175 -9.90 6.53 -3.81
N ASN A 176 -11.02 6.33 -3.11
CA ASN A 176 -11.48 7.18 -2.02
C ASN A 176 -11.29 6.51 -0.66
N ASN A 177 -10.64 5.34 -0.63
CA ASN A 177 -10.42 4.63 0.62
C ASN A 177 -9.38 5.35 1.44
N LYS A 178 -9.66 5.50 2.72
CA LYS A 178 -8.67 6.03 3.67
C LYS A 178 -7.98 4.90 4.41
N ASN A 179 -6.66 4.98 4.53
CA ASN A 179 -5.90 4.18 5.48
C ASN A 179 -6.14 4.65 6.92
N LEU A 180 -5.52 3.98 7.91
CA LEU A 180 -5.70 4.37 9.32
C LEU A 180 -5.16 5.76 9.64
N ALA A 181 -4.17 6.24 8.88
CA ALA A 181 -3.64 7.60 8.98
C ALA A 181 -4.55 8.66 8.31
N GLY A 182 -5.65 8.24 7.68
CA GLY A 182 -6.62 9.12 7.04
C GLY A 182 -6.26 9.55 5.60
N TYR A 183 -5.19 9.00 5.03
CA TYR A 183 -4.75 9.28 3.66
C TYR A 183 -5.52 8.45 2.65
N THR A 184 -5.95 9.10 1.57
CA THR A 184 -6.48 8.48 0.35
C THR A 184 -5.36 8.06 -0.60
N GLU A 185 -5.71 7.31 -1.65
CA GLU A 185 -4.79 6.99 -2.74
C GLU A 185 -4.18 8.23 -3.40
N LEU A 186 -4.95 9.31 -3.56
CA LEU A 186 -4.43 10.57 -4.11
C LEU A 186 -3.46 11.24 -3.13
N ASP A 187 -3.79 11.26 -1.83
CA ASP A 187 -2.90 11.84 -0.82
C ASP A 187 -1.55 11.12 -0.80
N LEU A 188 -1.55 9.79 -0.85
CA LEU A 188 -0.33 9.00 -0.94
C LEU A 188 0.44 9.23 -2.25
N ALA A 189 -0.25 9.31 -3.38
CA ALA A 189 0.39 9.58 -4.66
C ALA A 189 1.05 10.97 -4.68
N ILE A 190 0.44 11.97 -4.04
CA ILE A 190 1.00 13.30 -3.84
C ILE A 190 2.26 13.23 -2.96
N LEU A 191 2.19 12.56 -1.80
CA LEU A 191 3.33 12.42 -0.89
C LEU A 191 4.53 11.73 -1.55
N CYS A 192 4.27 10.72 -2.39
CA CYS A 192 5.32 9.97 -3.09
C CYS A 192 5.71 10.57 -4.46
N THR A 193 5.18 11.75 -4.84
CA THR A 193 5.39 12.31 -6.20
C THR A 193 6.84 12.63 -6.51
N LEU A 194 7.64 12.97 -5.50
CA LEU A 194 9.07 13.24 -5.68
C LEU A 194 9.84 12.00 -6.16
N GLU A 195 9.38 10.81 -5.75
CA GLU A 195 9.99 9.53 -6.12
C GLU A 195 9.31 8.91 -7.35
N TYR A 196 7.98 9.02 -7.45
CA TYR A 196 7.17 8.33 -8.47
C TYR A 196 6.15 9.25 -9.17
N PRO A 197 6.59 10.27 -9.92
CA PRO A 197 5.69 11.23 -10.57
C PRO A 197 4.70 10.58 -11.57
N GLN A 198 5.10 9.46 -12.16
CA GLN A 198 4.26 8.65 -13.05
C GLN A 198 3.03 8.06 -12.36
N VAL A 199 3.13 7.74 -11.06
CA VAL A 199 2.00 7.20 -10.29
C VAL A 199 0.97 8.28 -10.02
N LEU A 200 1.41 9.48 -9.61
CA LEU A 200 0.51 10.63 -9.45
C LEU A 200 -0.21 10.93 -10.77
N LYS A 201 0.53 11.00 -11.88
CA LYS A 201 -0.06 11.21 -13.20
C LYS A 201 -1.14 10.18 -13.49
N ARG A 202 -0.90 8.90 -13.20
CA ARG A 202 -1.85 7.82 -13.47
C ARG A 202 -3.11 7.90 -12.61
N ILE A 203 -2.96 8.19 -11.31
CA ILE A 203 -4.08 8.36 -10.38
C ILE A 203 -4.94 9.57 -10.80
N VAL A 204 -4.29 10.70 -11.11
CA VAL A 204 -4.98 11.88 -11.64
C VAL A 204 -5.73 11.50 -12.91
N GLU A 205 -5.08 10.93 -13.92
CA GLU A 205 -5.74 10.45 -15.15
C GLU A 205 -6.97 9.57 -14.88
N HIS A 206 -6.91 8.67 -13.91
CA HIS A 206 -8.05 7.84 -13.55
C HIS A 206 -9.19 8.64 -12.90
N LEU A 207 -8.87 9.58 -12.00
CA LEU A 207 -9.84 10.52 -11.41
C LEU A 207 -10.53 11.37 -12.48
N ILE A 208 -9.78 11.84 -13.48
CA ILE A 208 -10.31 12.54 -14.66
C ILE A 208 -11.36 11.68 -15.35
N ILE A 209 -11.01 10.43 -15.64
CA ILE A 209 -11.87 9.49 -16.34
C ILE A 209 -13.14 9.21 -15.56
N GLN A 210 -13.05 9.00 -14.24
CA GLN A 210 -14.23 8.84 -13.40
C GLN A 210 -15.12 10.09 -13.40
N HIS A 211 -14.54 11.28 -13.32
CA HIS A 211 -15.30 12.53 -13.34
C HIS A 211 -16.01 12.78 -14.68
N VAL A 212 -15.34 12.50 -15.80
CA VAL A 212 -15.94 12.58 -17.14
C VAL A 212 -16.99 11.49 -17.35
N GLY A 213 -16.71 10.26 -16.91
CA GLY A 213 -17.60 9.10 -17.01
C GLY A 213 -18.88 9.22 -16.18
N ARG A 214 -18.83 9.87 -15.01
CA ARG A 214 -20.02 10.22 -14.21
C ARG A 214 -20.97 11.18 -14.95
N LYS A 215 -20.49 11.90 -15.97
CA LYS A 215 -21.34 12.75 -16.83
C LYS A 215 -21.85 12.04 -18.07
N ARG A 216 -21.20 10.97 -18.57
CA ARG A 216 -21.68 10.09 -19.66
C ARG A 216 -20.97 8.72 -19.59
N VAL A 217 -21.76 7.65 -19.52
CA VAL A 217 -21.44 6.21 -19.74
C VAL A 217 -19.96 5.82 -19.78
N ILE A 218 -19.53 4.99 -18.82
CA ILE A 218 -18.19 4.38 -18.76
C ILE A 218 -17.98 3.45 -19.97
N PRO A 219 -17.03 3.72 -20.88
CA PRO A 219 -16.71 2.78 -21.95
C PRO A 219 -15.86 1.62 -21.42
N LYS A 220 -16.07 0.41 -21.97
CA LYS A 220 -15.34 -0.80 -21.60
C LYS A 220 -13.84 -0.77 -21.98
N ASP A 221 -13.41 0.19 -22.80
CA ASP A 221 -12.01 0.39 -23.18
C ASP A 221 -11.51 1.80 -22.82
N LEU A 222 -10.66 1.87 -21.79
CA LEU A 222 -9.98 3.09 -21.34
C LEU A 222 -9.10 3.72 -22.43
N LYS A 223 -8.66 2.94 -23.42
CA LYS A 223 -7.77 3.38 -24.49
C LYS A 223 -8.45 4.34 -25.46
N GLU A 224 -9.68 4.03 -25.90
CA GLU A 224 -10.47 4.91 -26.77
C GLU A 224 -10.89 6.21 -26.06
N LEU A 225 -11.18 6.14 -24.76
CA LEU A 225 -11.53 7.32 -23.98
C LEU A 225 -10.33 8.28 -23.83
N CYS A 226 -9.13 7.75 -23.62
CA CYS A 226 -7.87 8.53 -23.59
C CYS A 226 -7.59 9.27 -24.91
N GLU A 227 -8.14 8.80 -26.03
CA GLU A 227 -8.00 9.42 -27.35
C GLU A 227 -9.17 10.38 -27.68
N SER A 228 -10.19 10.45 -26.83
CA SER A 228 -11.35 11.30 -27.05
C SER A 228 -11.00 12.79 -26.91
N ARG A 229 -11.57 13.64 -27.79
CA ARG A 229 -11.45 15.10 -27.68
C ARG A 229 -11.87 15.64 -26.31
N ALA A 230 -12.85 15.00 -25.66
CA ALA A 230 -13.33 15.41 -24.34
C ALA A 230 -12.27 15.16 -23.26
N PHE A 231 -11.59 14.00 -23.32
CA PHE A 231 -10.49 13.68 -22.41
C PHE A 231 -9.28 14.60 -22.65
N THR A 232 -8.88 14.83 -23.91
CA THR A 232 -7.79 15.77 -24.25
C THR A 232 -8.09 17.16 -23.72
N SER A 233 -9.30 17.69 -23.97
CA SER A 233 -9.70 19.01 -23.45
C SER A 233 -9.73 19.08 -21.92
N PHE A 234 -10.10 18.00 -21.22
CA PHE A 234 -10.05 17.96 -19.76
C PHE A 234 -8.61 17.87 -19.24
N LYS A 235 -7.77 17.03 -19.87
CA LYS A 235 -6.34 16.91 -19.56
C LYS A 235 -5.62 18.26 -19.71
N ASP A 236 -5.91 18.99 -20.77
CA ASP A 236 -5.36 20.34 -21.00
C ASP A 236 -5.81 21.32 -19.90
N ARG A 237 -7.06 21.22 -19.44
CA ARG A 237 -7.54 22.00 -18.29
C ARG A 237 -6.83 21.62 -17.00
N CYS A 238 -6.60 20.34 -16.73
CA CYS A 238 -5.81 19.91 -15.56
C CYS A 238 -4.38 20.44 -15.60
N HIS A 239 -3.71 20.32 -16.74
CA HIS A 239 -2.36 20.87 -16.91
C HIS A 239 -2.35 22.38 -16.72
N SER A 240 -3.29 23.09 -17.34
CA SER A 240 -3.41 24.54 -17.17
C SER A 240 -3.67 24.92 -15.71
N GLU A 241 -4.52 24.17 -15.00
CA GLU A 241 -4.81 24.43 -13.60
C GLU A 241 -3.61 24.12 -12.70
N LEU A 242 -2.89 23.02 -12.91
CA LEU A 242 -1.65 22.72 -12.19
C LEU A 242 -0.57 23.79 -12.40
N GLU A 243 -0.43 24.29 -13.64
CA GLU A 243 0.49 25.40 -13.92
C GLU A 243 0.05 26.70 -13.22
N LYS A 244 -1.26 26.95 -13.08
CA LYS A 244 -1.74 28.06 -12.25
C LYS A 244 -1.43 27.84 -10.77
N ILE A 245 -1.64 26.63 -10.25
CA ILE A 245 -1.38 26.29 -8.84
C ILE A 245 0.10 26.52 -8.48
N LYS A 246 1.01 26.20 -9.41
CA LYS A 246 2.46 26.45 -9.26
C LYS A 246 2.84 27.92 -9.22
N ASN A 247 2.12 28.76 -9.96
CA ASN A 247 2.55 30.14 -10.21
C ASN A 247 1.75 31.18 -9.42
N ILE A 248 0.59 30.82 -8.87
CA ILE A 248 -0.22 31.73 -8.05
C ILE A 248 0.21 31.62 -6.59
N THR A 249 0.48 32.75 -5.97
CA THR A 249 0.81 32.88 -4.55
C THR A 249 -0.45 33.01 -3.68
N VAL A 250 -0.34 32.56 -2.44
CA VAL A 250 -1.40 32.71 -1.44
C VAL A 250 -1.27 34.10 -0.82
N GLY A 251 -2.21 34.99 -1.16
CA GLY A 251 -2.13 36.41 -0.77
C GLY A 251 -0.84 37.08 -1.24
N ASP A 252 -0.32 38.02 -0.45
CA ASP A 252 0.93 38.75 -0.73
C ASP A 252 2.20 37.99 -0.28
N SER A 253 2.13 36.65 -0.21
CA SER A 253 3.26 35.82 0.25
C SER A 253 4.12 35.28 -0.91
N THR A 254 5.28 34.72 -0.58
CA THR A 254 6.11 33.94 -1.51
C THR A 254 5.67 32.48 -1.63
N VAL A 255 4.63 32.09 -0.88
CA VAL A 255 4.14 30.70 -0.82
C VAL A 255 3.10 30.51 -1.90
N THR A 256 3.29 29.49 -2.72
CA THR A 256 2.38 29.17 -3.83
C THR A 256 1.23 28.29 -3.36
N TYR A 257 0.13 28.25 -4.12
CA TYR A 257 -0.90 27.24 -3.86
C TYR A 257 -0.36 25.81 -4.06
N TYR A 258 0.70 25.64 -4.85
CA TYR A 258 1.45 24.40 -4.96
C TYR A 258 2.10 24.00 -3.64
N ASP A 259 2.72 24.94 -2.93
CA ASP A 259 3.29 24.67 -1.60
C ASP A 259 2.19 24.21 -0.63
N ILE A 260 1.02 24.84 -0.65
CA ILE A 260 -0.11 24.42 0.19
C ILE A 260 -0.63 23.05 -0.21
N PHE A 261 -0.63 22.74 -1.50
CA PHE A 261 -1.23 21.51 -2.00
C PHE A 261 -0.29 20.29 -1.88
N PHE A 262 1.02 20.46 -2.09
CA PHE A 262 1.97 19.36 -2.22
C PHE A 262 2.96 19.23 -1.05
N LEU A 263 3.07 20.23 -0.15
CA LEU A 263 3.99 20.07 0.99
C LEU A 263 3.45 19.07 2.01
N PRO A 264 4.32 18.19 2.53
CA PRO A 264 3.94 17.28 3.61
C PRO A 264 3.59 18.06 4.88
N PRO A 265 2.80 17.49 5.81
CA PRO A 265 2.27 18.21 6.97
C PRO A 265 3.32 18.95 7.82
N ASN A 266 4.53 18.40 7.94
CA ASN A 266 5.64 19.04 8.68
C ASN A 266 6.10 20.35 8.04
N ASP A 267 6.32 20.36 6.72
CA ASP A 267 6.78 21.56 6.02
C ASP A 267 5.63 22.54 5.79
N LEU A 268 4.42 22.00 5.59
CA LEU A 268 3.23 22.81 5.54
C LEU A 268 2.96 23.54 6.86
N ALA A 269 3.18 22.89 8.02
CA ALA A 269 3.08 23.52 9.35
C ALA A 269 3.95 24.78 9.47
N LYS A 270 5.17 24.75 8.90
CA LYS A 270 6.05 25.92 8.85
C LYS A 270 5.43 27.05 8.03
N ARG A 271 4.81 26.75 6.89
CA ARG A 271 4.17 27.76 6.04
C ARG A 271 2.92 28.35 6.70
N VAL A 272 2.03 27.50 7.22
CA VAL A 272 0.78 27.92 7.86
C VAL A 272 0.96 28.52 9.25
N SER A 273 2.19 28.57 9.77
CA SER A 273 2.53 29.39 10.93
C SER A 273 2.37 30.89 10.67
N ASN A 274 2.43 31.32 9.40
CA ASN A 274 2.19 32.69 9.01
C ASN A 274 0.67 32.99 9.01
N PRO A 275 0.17 33.90 9.88
CA PRO A 275 -1.25 34.20 9.99
C PRO A 275 -1.86 34.74 8.69
N ASN A 276 -1.08 35.45 7.87
CA ASN A 276 -1.55 36.00 6.60
C ASN A 276 -1.88 34.87 5.62
N ILE A 277 -1.07 33.81 5.58
CA ILE A 277 -1.35 32.63 4.74
C ILE A 277 -2.64 31.96 5.20
N VAL A 278 -2.85 31.86 6.52
CA VAL A 278 -4.06 31.26 7.09
C VAL A 278 -5.30 32.06 6.75
N GLN A 279 -5.24 33.38 6.89
CA GLN A 279 -6.35 34.27 6.54
C GLN A 279 -6.64 34.21 5.04
N SER A 280 -5.63 34.42 4.19
CA SER A 280 -5.79 34.39 2.74
C SER A 280 -6.32 33.05 2.23
N PHE A 281 -5.90 31.93 2.82
CA PHE A 281 -6.42 30.62 2.45
C PHE A 281 -7.82 30.35 3.04
N SER A 282 -8.18 30.94 4.17
CA SER A 282 -9.55 30.83 4.73
C SER A 282 -10.60 31.54 3.86
N GLU A 283 -10.19 32.59 3.15
CA GLU A 283 -10.99 33.34 2.19
C GLU A 283 -10.89 32.76 0.76
N PHE A 284 -10.14 31.68 0.56
CA PHE A 284 -9.90 31.06 -0.74
C PHE A 284 -11.20 30.52 -1.35
N ASP A 285 -11.60 31.10 -2.50
CA ASP A 285 -12.70 30.56 -3.29
C ASP A 285 -12.25 29.29 -4.03
N ARG A 286 -12.83 28.15 -3.65
CA ARG A 286 -12.56 26.85 -4.28
C ARG A 286 -12.84 26.84 -5.78
N LYS A 287 -13.64 27.78 -6.30
CA LYS A 287 -13.87 27.94 -7.74
C LYS A 287 -12.66 28.45 -8.52
N VAL A 288 -11.63 28.97 -7.85
CA VAL A 288 -10.38 29.40 -8.49
C VAL A 288 -9.65 28.20 -9.10
N PHE A 289 -9.73 27.04 -8.45
CA PHE A 289 -9.22 25.76 -8.93
C PHE A 289 -10.37 24.75 -9.01
N PRO A 290 -11.20 24.78 -10.08
CA PRO A 290 -12.39 23.95 -10.20
C PRO A 290 -12.14 22.44 -10.13
N ILE A 291 -10.92 22.00 -10.42
CA ILE A 291 -10.54 20.58 -10.45
C ILE A 291 -9.86 20.20 -9.14
N PHE A 292 -8.89 21.00 -8.69
CA PHE A 292 -8.04 20.64 -7.53
C PHE A 292 -8.42 21.32 -6.22
N GLY A 293 -9.25 22.36 -6.25
CA GLY A 293 -9.55 23.21 -5.09
C GLY A 293 -10.21 22.48 -3.92
N GLU A 294 -10.98 21.41 -4.17
CA GLU A 294 -11.58 20.60 -3.11
C GLU A 294 -10.54 19.79 -2.30
N TYR A 295 -9.40 19.45 -2.92
CA TYR A 295 -8.35 18.64 -2.31
C TYR A 295 -7.33 19.45 -1.52
N MET A 296 -7.23 20.76 -1.76
CA MET A 296 -6.29 21.63 -1.03
C MET A 296 -6.70 21.85 0.43
N PHE A 297 -8.00 21.89 0.71
CA PHE A 297 -8.50 22.21 2.04
C PHE A 297 -8.17 21.13 3.08
N PRO A 298 -8.34 19.82 2.80
CA PRO A 298 -7.88 18.77 3.72
C PRO A 298 -6.38 18.83 4.04
N ASN A 299 -5.52 19.03 3.04
CA ASN A 299 -4.07 19.11 3.28
C ASN A 299 -3.71 20.34 4.13
N PHE A 300 -4.32 21.49 3.83
CA PHE A 300 -4.17 22.70 4.63
C PHE A 300 -4.61 22.50 6.10
N GLN A 301 -5.73 21.81 6.33
CA GLN A 301 -6.18 21.44 7.68
C GLN A 301 -5.19 20.51 8.38
N ALA A 302 -4.62 19.53 7.68
CA ALA A 302 -3.60 18.64 8.23
C ALA A 302 -2.35 19.41 8.67
N GLY A 303 -1.91 20.40 7.87
CA GLY A 303 -0.83 21.32 8.24
C GLY A 303 -1.13 22.14 9.50
N LEU A 304 -2.35 22.68 9.62
CA LEU A 304 -2.79 23.41 10.83
C LEU A 304 -2.83 22.51 12.07
N GLN A 305 -3.32 21.28 11.93
CA GLN A 305 -3.30 20.30 13.01
C GLN A 305 -1.86 19.98 13.43
N ARG A 306 -0.95 19.82 12.46
CA ARG A 306 0.46 19.57 12.74
C ARG A 306 1.12 20.74 13.45
N LEU A 307 0.83 21.98 13.05
CA LEU A 307 1.31 23.18 13.74
C LEU A 307 0.89 23.22 15.21
N LYS A 308 -0.39 22.96 15.50
CA LYS A 308 -0.90 22.88 16.88
C LYS A 308 -0.18 21.80 17.68
N ALA A 309 0.06 20.64 17.07
CA ALA A 309 0.76 19.54 17.71
C ALA A 309 2.23 19.90 18.03
N ILE A 310 2.92 20.57 17.11
CA ILE A 310 4.30 21.06 17.34
C ILE A 310 4.33 22.08 18.48
N GLN A 311 3.41 23.05 18.51
CA GLN A 311 3.31 24.04 19.59
C GLN A 311 3.06 23.39 20.96
N PHE A 312 2.20 22.37 20.99
CA PHE A 312 1.97 21.57 22.18
C PHE A 312 3.23 20.82 22.62
N GLY A 313 3.89 20.11 21.70
CA GLY A 313 5.15 19.41 21.97
C GLY A 313 6.23 20.36 22.51
N HIS A 314 6.31 21.57 21.97
CA HIS A 314 7.23 22.61 22.46
C HIS A 314 6.95 23.00 23.92
N THR A 315 5.68 23.19 24.25
CA THR A 315 5.22 23.49 25.61
C THR A 315 5.53 22.34 26.57
N LEU A 316 5.30 21.10 26.12
CA LEU A 316 5.55 19.90 26.91
C LEU A 316 7.05 19.70 27.19
N CYS A 317 7.89 19.77 26.17
CA CYS A 317 9.34 19.58 26.31
C CYS A 317 9.95 20.61 27.26
N ARG A 318 9.55 21.89 27.16
CA ARG A 318 9.99 22.95 28.09
C ARG A 318 9.54 22.70 29.53
N ARG A 319 8.40 22.04 29.73
CA ARG A 319 7.90 21.75 31.07
C ARG A 319 8.62 20.57 31.73
N ILE A 320 8.97 19.55 30.95
CA ILE A 320 9.72 18.38 31.44
C ILE A 320 11.20 18.74 31.60
N TYR A 321 11.76 19.48 30.64
CA TYR A 321 13.16 19.88 30.58
C TYR A 321 13.26 21.40 30.37
N PRO A 322 13.27 22.21 31.44
CA PRO A 322 13.28 23.67 31.33
C PRO A 322 14.44 24.25 30.50
N ASP A 323 15.61 23.60 30.58
CA ASP A 323 16.86 24.06 29.97
C ASP A 323 17.15 23.44 28.59
N ILE A 324 16.22 22.67 28.01
CA ILE A 324 16.41 22.05 26.69
C ILE A 324 16.49 23.12 25.59
N SER A 325 17.40 22.97 24.64
CA SER A 325 17.53 23.90 23.51
C SER A 325 16.37 23.77 22.53
N GLU A 326 15.97 24.87 21.87
CA GLU A 326 14.92 24.83 20.84
C GLU A 326 15.23 23.86 19.71
N THR A 327 16.48 23.82 19.26
CA THR A 327 16.92 22.87 18.23
C THR A 327 16.69 21.40 18.62
N CYS A 328 16.85 21.06 19.90
CA CYS A 328 16.55 19.71 20.38
C CYS A 328 15.04 19.45 20.40
N ILE A 329 14.24 20.43 20.83
CA ILE A 329 12.78 20.33 20.84
C ILE A 329 12.24 20.15 19.41
N ASP A 330 12.74 20.92 18.44
CA ASP A 330 12.34 20.83 17.04
C ASP A 330 12.64 19.45 16.45
N ASN A 331 13.83 18.90 16.74
CA ASN A 331 14.20 17.56 16.30
C ASN A 331 13.32 16.47 16.92
N ILE A 332 12.97 16.60 18.21
CA ILE A 332 12.04 15.70 18.89
C ILE A 332 10.65 15.78 18.22
N ASN A 333 10.14 16.99 17.99
CA ASN A 333 8.84 17.19 17.37
C ASN A 333 8.79 16.70 15.92
N LEU A 334 9.90 16.77 15.17
CA LEU A 334 10.02 16.18 13.83
C LEU A 334 9.87 14.65 13.86
N PHE A 335 10.39 13.99 14.90
CA PHE A 335 10.29 12.54 15.07
C PHE A 335 8.90 12.08 15.54
N LEU A 336 8.20 12.88 16.35
CA LEU A 336 6.90 12.50 16.91
C LEU A 336 5.77 12.68 15.89
N THR A 337 4.92 11.67 15.73
CA THR A 337 3.71 11.77 14.91
C THR A 337 2.62 12.57 15.62
N ASN A 338 1.57 12.96 14.89
CA ASN A 338 0.41 13.61 15.52
C ASN A 338 -0.27 12.69 16.56
N GLU A 339 -0.29 11.38 16.34
CA GLU A 339 -0.85 10.43 17.31
C GLU A 339 0.00 10.34 18.57
N ASP A 340 1.33 10.35 18.44
CA ASP A 340 2.23 10.32 19.60
C ASP A 340 2.00 11.54 20.48
N LEU A 341 1.85 12.72 19.87
CA LEU A 341 1.57 13.97 20.59
C LEU A 341 0.19 13.96 21.27
N VAL A 342 -0.84 13.42 20.63
CA VAL A 342 -2.19 13.28 21.24
C VAL A 342 -2.19 12.24 22.37
N LYS A 343 -1.42 11.14 22.23
CA LYS A 343 -1.25 10.17 23.32
C LYS A 343 -0.54 10.81 24.51
N LEU A 344 0.52 11.57 24.27
CA LEU A 344 1.22 12.33 25.30
C LEU A 344 0.30 13.34 26.00
N GLU A 345 -0.55 14.06 25.24
CA GLU A 345 -1.55 14.97 25.79
C GLU A 345 -2.53 14.26 26.75
N ARG A 346 -3.00 13.06 26.38
CA ARG A 346 -3.92 12.27 27.21
C ARG A 346 -3.26 11.64 28.43
N MET A 347 -1.95 11.38 28.37
CA MET A 347 -1.19 10.78 29.47
C MET A 347 -0.80 11.79 30.56
N LEU A 348 -0.92 13.10 30.29
CA LEU A 348 -0.63 14.14 31.26
C LEU A 348 -1.87 14.42 32.14
N PRO A 349 -1.74 14.38 33.48
CA PRO A 349 -2.88 14.63 34.36
C PRO A 349 -3.42 16.06 34.18
N LYS A 350 -4.76 16.20 34.16
CA LYS A 350 -5.49 17.48 34.02
C LYS A 350 -5.16 18.55 35.09
N CYS A 351 -4.34 18.25 36.09
CA CYS A 351 -3.90 19.20 37.12
C CYS A 351 -2.69 20.06 36.69
N VAL A 352 -2.33 20.03 35.40
CA VAL A 352 -1.12 20.63 34.85
C VAL A 352 -1.44 21.51 33.64
N LEU A 353 -2.72 21.85 33.36
CA LEU A 353 -3.08 22.85 32.35
C LEU A 353 -3.37 24.21 32.99
#